data_AF-A0A2V3JLL4-F1
#
_entry.id   AF-A0A2V3JLL4-F1
#
_cell.length_a   1.000
_cell.length_b   1.000
_cell.length_c   1.000
_cell.angle_alpha   90.00
_cell.angle_beta   90.00
_cell.angle_gamma   90.00
#
_symmetry.space_group_name_H-M   'P 1'
#
loop_
_entity.id
_entity.type
_entity.pdbx_description
1 polymer ?
#
loop_
_entity_poly.entity_id
_entity_poly.type
_entity_poly.pdbx_seq_one_letter_code
_entity_poly.pdbx_strand_id
1 'polypeptide(L)'
;MSKTMLRIVAIAMIVLIVALSGCVGGDKKPAEVEPTPAETPAATPAATPVTPVTPAATPAVEETKTADVGDLFEPATLKDLEPLENPASDCEELDQRILRMYDQDADGKIDDDWMTVASIDLELNRILLREYDQVKYAYEHGCPVDVDTE
;
A
#
# COMPACT_ATOMS: atom_id res chain seq x y z
N MET A 1 0.76 -43.01 -6.14
CA MET A 1 1.55 -41.76 -6.31
C MET A 1 1.31 -40.88 -5.10
N SER A 2 2.37 -40.52 -4.38
CA SER A 2 2.24 -39.66 -3.19
C SER A 2 1.83 -38.24 -3.60
N LYS A 3 1.02 -37.58 -2.76
CA LYS A 3 0.49 -36.22 -2.99
C LYS A 3 1.61 -35.20 -3.29
N THR A 4 2.80 -35.42 -2.74
CA THR A 4 4.03 -34.69 -3.01
C THR A 4 4.56 -34.89 -4.43
N MET A 5 4.52 -36.12 -4.96
CA MET A 5 4.90 -36.37 -6.35
C MET A 5 3.93 -35.75 -7.36
N LEU A 6 2.63 -35.73 -7.05
CA LEU A 6 1.64 -35.08 -7.92
C LEU A 6 1.89 -33.57 -8.04
N ARG A 7 2.23 -32.91 -6.93
CA ARG A 7 2.57 -31.47 -6.91
C ARG A 7 3.84 -31.17 -7.71
N ILE A 8 4.88 -31.99 -7.59
CA ILE A 8 6.14 -31.81 -8.33
C ILE A 8 5.91 -31.96 -9.84
N VAL A 9 5.12 -32.96 -10.26
CA VAL A 9 4.80 -33.17 -11.68
C VAL A 9 3.98 -32.00 -12.24
N ALA A 10 3.00 -31.49 -11.49
CA ALA A 10 2.19 -30.35 -11.92
C ALA A 10 3.03 -29.08 -12.11
N ILE A 11 3.93 -28.77 -11.17
CA ILE A 11 4.82 -27.60 -11.28
C ILE A 11 5.76 -27.72 -12.49
N ALA A 12 6.36 -28.90 -12.70
CA ALA A 12 7.24 -29.13 -13.84
C ALA A 12 6.53 -28.97 -15.20
N MET A 13 5.24 -29.35 -15.27
CA MET A 13 4.43 -29.23 -16.48
C MET A 13 4.09 -27.77 -16.81
N ILE A 14 3.78 -26.96 -15.80
CA ILE A 14 3.50 -25.51 -15.96
C ILE A 14 4.74 -24.78 -16.47
N VAL A 15 5.92 -25.04 -15.89
CA VAL A 15 7.18 -24.43 -16.33
C VAL A 15 7.49 -24.77 -17.80
N LEU A 16 7.18 -26.00 -18.23
CA LEU A 16 7.36 -26.43 -19.62
C LEU A 16 6.45 -25.64 -20.59
N ILE A 17 5.20 -25.36 -20.21
CA ILE A 17 4.23 -24.63 -21.05
C ILE A 17 4.64 -23.17 -21.24
N VAL A 18 5.12 -22.51 -20.18
CA VAL A 18 5.56 -21.10 -20.25
C VAL A 18 6.77 -20.95 -21.17
N ALA A 19 7.73 -21.88 -21.10
CA ALA A 19 8.93 -21.84 -21.95
C ALA A 19 8.62 -22.02 -23.45
N LEU A 20 7.56 -22.75 -23.81
CA LEU A 20 7.15 -22.97 -25.20
C LEU A 20 6.30 -21.81 -25.77
N SER A 21 5.76 -20.94 -24.92
CA SER A 21 4.84 -19.87 -25.33
C SER A 21 5.53 -18.57 -25.74
N GLY A 22 6.87 -18.49 -25.64
CA GLY A 22 7.66 -17.30 -25.94
C GLY A 22 8.14 -17.12 -27.40
N CYS A 23 7.65 -17.90 -28.37
CA CYS A 23 8.15 -17.88 -29.76
C CYS A 23 7.06 -17.77 -30.84
N VAL A 24 6.13 -16.83 -30.67
CA VAL A 24 5.29 -16.30 -31.76
C VAL A 24 5.45 -14.78 -31.69
N GLY A 25 6.27 -14.11 -32.51
CA GLY A 25 6.20 -14.11 -33.97
C GLY A 25 5.39 -12.89 -34.40
N GLY A 26 6.03 -11.71 -34.44
CA GLY A 26 5.38 -10.43 -34.73
C GLY A 26 6.32 -9.46 -35.43
N ASP A 27 6.83 -9.88 -36.59
CA ASP A 27 7.56 -9.05 -37.55
C ASP A 27 6.64 -7.93 -38.06
N LYS A 28 6.88 -6.69 -37.64
CA LYS A 28 6.43 -5.49 -38.36
C LYS A 28 7.60 -4.51 -38.52
N LYS A 29 8.11 -4.53 -39.76
CA LYS A 29 9.01 -3.59 -40.44
C LYS A 29 8.76 -2.10 -40.10
N PRO A 30 9.81 -1.24 -40.14
CA PRO A 30 9.71 0.19 -39.83
C PRO A 30 9.13 0.98 -41.02
N ALA A 31 8.18 1.87 -40.73
CA ALA A 31 7.81 3.01 -41.58
C ALA A 31 8.20 4.26 -40.77
N GLU A 32 9.31 4.89 -41.13
CA GLU A 32 9.43 5.97 -42.12
C GLU A 32 9.19 7.33 -41.46
N VAL A 33 10.25 8.13 -41.57
CA VAL A 33 10.45 9.46 -41.01
C VAL A 33 9.79 10.48 -41.92
N GLU A 34 9.00 11.40 -41.37
CA GLU A 34 8.84 12.74 -41.95
C GLU A 34 9.00 13.81 -40.86
N PRO A 35 9.73 14.91 -41.14
CA PRO A 35 10.09 15.91 -40.14
C PRO A 35 8.99 16.98 -40.04
N THR A 36 8.40 17.15 -38.86
CA THR A 36 7.59 18.34 -38.57
C THR A 36 8.51 19.48 -38.13
N PRO A 37 8.40 20.70 -38.70
CA PRO A 37 9.37 21.78 -38.53
C PRO A 37 9.51 22.29 -37.10
N ALA A 38 10.72 22.76 -36.82
CA ALA A 38 11.07 23.60 -35.67
C ALA A 38 10.33 24.95 -35.68
N GLU A 39 10.50 25.69 -34.57
CA GLU A 39 10.01 27.03 -34.20
C GLU A 39 8.86 26.94 -33.16
N THR A 40 8.92 27.49 -31.95
CA THR A 40 9.66 28.63 -31.38
C THR A 40 9.60 28.56 -29.84
N PRO A 41 10.61 29.06 -29.09
CA PRO A 41 10.63 29.03 -27.62
C PRO A 41 9.96 30.26 -26.97
N ALA A 42 9.18 30.04 -25.90
CA ALA A 42 8.92 30.93 -24.75
C ALA A 42 7.73 30.37 -23.95
N ALA A 43 7.62 30.43 -22.63
CA ALA A 43 8.34 31.22 -21.64
C ALA A 43 8.47 30.42 -20.34
N THR A 44 9.64 30.54 -19.72
CA THR A 44 9.90 30.24 -18.31
C THR A 44 9.02 31.11 -17.42
N PRO A 45 8.17 30.56 -16.53
CA PRO A 45 7.68 31.32 -15.41
C PRO A 45 8.85 31.61 -14.46
N ALA A 46 9.13 32.91 -14.28
CA ALA A 46 10.17 33.44 -13.43
C ALA A 46 10.02 32.94 -11.99
N ALA A 47 11.15 32.57 -11.39
CA ALA A 47 11.25 32.27 -9.98
C ALA A 47 10.77 33.47 -9.14
N THR A 48 9.81 33.22 -8.26
CA THR A 48 9.38 34.17 -7.23
C THR A 48 10.58 34.52 -6.34
N PRO A 49 10.90 35.80 -6.13
CA PRO A 49 11.95 36.20 -5.21
C PRO A 49 11.56 35.81 -3.78
N VAL A 50 12.42 35.02 -3.14
CA VAL A 50 12.41 34.79 -1.69
C VAL A 50 12.68 36.11 -0.98
N THR A 51 11.71 36.60 -0.22
CA THR A 51 11.89 37.72 0.71
C THR A 51 12.65 37.20 1.94
N PRO A 52 13.83 37.73 2.29
CA PRO A 52 14.43 37.49 3.58
C PRO A 52 13.70 38.35 4.63
N VAL A 53 13.01 37.71 5.58
CA VAL A 53 12.49 38.41 6.76
C VAL A 53 13.32 38.00 7.97
N THR A 54 14.21 38.91 8.40
CA THR A 54 14.93 38.91 9.68
C THR A 54 15.29 40.40 9.90
N PRO A 55 15.09 41.04 11.08
CA PRO A 55 15.28 40.50 12.43
C PRO A 55 14.25 40.88 13.52
N ALA A 56 14.36 40.14 14.63
CA ALA A 56 14.27 40.55 16.05
C ALA A 56 13.01 41.25 16.59
N ALA A 57 12.34 40.55 17.52
CA ALA A 57 11.97 41.15 18.81
C ALA A 57 11.88 40.04 19.88
N THR A 58 12.79 40.12 20.84
CA THR A 58 12.73 39.45 22.14
C THR A 58 11.55 39.99 22.93
N PRO A 59 10.68 39.15 23.51
CA PRO A 59 10.06 39.46 24.78
C PRO A 59 10.85 38.78 25.91
N ALA A 60 11.37 39.62 26.79
CA ALA A 60 11.90 39.22 28.07
C ALA A 60 10.74 38.80 28.99
N VAL A 61 10.98 37.69 29.69
CA VAL A 61 10.50 37.36 31.05
C VAL A 61 8.98 37.19 31.23
N GLU A 62 8.56 35.96 31.51
CA GLU A 62 8.02 35.67 32.83
C GLU A 62 8.30 34.21 33.22
N GLU A 63 8.77 34.04 34.46
CA GLU A 63 8.92 32.76 35.14
C GLU A 63 7.59 32.00 35.08
N THR A 64 7.60 30.83 34.46
CA THR A 64 6.61 29.81 34.78
C THR A 64 7.35 28.54 35.10
N LYS A 65 7.69 28.42 36.39
CA LYS A 65 7.70 27.17 37.16
C LYS A 65 8.01 25.94 36.33
N THR A 66 9.30 25.57 36.29
CA THR A 66 9.74 24.21 35.96
C THR A 66 9.08 23.23 36.93
N ALA A 67 7.88 22.79 36.59
CA ALA A 67 7.35 21.54 37.08
C ALA A 67 8.09 20.44 36.31
N ASP A 68 9.02 19.83 37.03
CA ASP A 68 9.38 18.42 36.94
C ASP A 68 9.32 17.79 35.53
N VAL A 69 10.45 17.86 34.82
CA VAL A 69 10.69 17.11 33.57
C VAL A 69 11.25 15.71 33.91
N GLY A 70 10.85 15.13 35.04
CA GLY A 70 11.25 13.80 35.48
C GLY A 70 10.30 12.69 35.01
N ASP A 71 9.02 13.00 34.80
CA ASP A 71 7.96 11.99 34.60
C ASP A 71 7.32 11.97 33.21
N LEU A 72 7.77 12.78 32.25
CA LEU A 72 7.18 12.84 30.90
C LEU A 72 7.86 11.95 29.85
N PHE A 73 8.85 11.17 30.26
CA PHE A 73 9.54 10.17 29.44
C PHE A 73 9.58 8.82 30.16
N GLU A 74 8.48 8.42 30.77
CA GLU A 74 8.22 6.98 30.81
C GLU A 74 7.98 6.57 29.34
N PRO A 75 8.88 5.79 28.69
CA PRO A 75 8.49 5.16 27.44
C PRO A 75 7.26 4.34 27.81
N ALA A 76 6.10 4.68 27.23
CA ALA A 76 4.87 3.93 27.39
C ALA A 76 5.28 2.46 27.36
N THR A 77 5.20 1.83 28.52
CA THR A 77 5.65 0.46 28.65
C THR A 77 4.81 -0.30 27.63
N LEU A 78 5.49 -1.12 26.81
CA LEU A 78 4.97 -1.97 25.74
C LEU A 78 3.85 -2.96 26.20
N LYS A 79 3.27 -2.72 27.38
CA LYS A 79 2.19 -3.42 28.05
C LYS A 79 0.85 -2.66 27.98
N ASP A 80 0.84 -1.41 27.54
CA ASP A 80 -0.38 -0.62 27.30
C ASP A 80 -0.80 -0.58 25.82
N LEU A 81 -0.04 -1.28 24.96
CA LEU A 81 -0.61 -1.85 23.75
C LEU A 81 -1.34 -3.09 24.19
N GLU A 82 -2.58 -2.92 24.64
CA GLU A 82 -3.51 -4.05 24.75
C GLU A 82 -3.36 -4.85 23.45
N PRO A 83 -2.96 -6.13 23.51
CA PRO A 83 -3.16 -7.00 22.36
C PRO A 83 -4.63 -6.85 22.04
N LEU A 84 -4.94 -6.48 20.80
CA LEU A 84 -6.32 -6.36 20.34
C LEU A 84 -6.97 -7.73 20.58
N GLU A 85 -7.58 -7.90 21.75
CA GLU A 85 -8.15 -9.15 22.21
C GLU A 85 -9.33 -9.40 21.28
N ASN A 86 -9.13 -10.34 20.37
CA ASN A 86 -9.96 -10.72 19.24
C ASN A 86 -9.68 -9.89 17.98
N PRO A 87 -8.70 -10.30 17.13
CA PRO A 87 -8.89 -10.09 15.70
C PRO A 87 -10.25 -10.73 15.37
N ALA A 88 -11.23 -9.89 14.99
CA ALA A 88 -12.58 -10.23 14.58
C ALA A 88 -12.84 -11.75 14.60
N SER A 89 -13.49 -12.27 15.65
CA SER A 89 -13.65 -13.73 15.77
C SER A 89 -14.45 -14.31 14.62
N ASP A 90 -15.21 -13.44 13.95
CA ASP A 90 -16.10 -13.75 12.85
C ASP A 90 -16.02 -12.65 11.79
N CYS A 91 -16.32 -12.99 10.53
CA CYS A 91 -16.25 -12.08 9.39
C CYS A 91 -17.15 -10.83 9.52
N GLU A 92 -18.16 -10.88 10.40
CA GLU A 92 -19.15 -9.81 10.61
C GLU A 92 -18.56 -8.58 11.33
N GLU A 93 -17.46 -8.75 12.07
CA GLU A 93 -16.83 -7.67 12.85
C GLU A 93 -15.73 -6.93 12.06
N LEU A 94 -15.40 -7.40 10.86
CA LEU A 94 -14.37 -6.78 10.03
C LEU A 94 -14.85 -5.42 9.48
N ASP A 95 -13.95 -4.44 9.43
CA ASP A 95 -14.27 -3.14 8.84
C ASP A 95 -14.42 -3.28 7.31
N GLN A 96 -15.67 -3.40 6.87
CA GLN A 96 -16.04 -3.52 5.46
C GLN A 96 -15.57 -2.34 4.60
N ARG A 97 -15.34 -1.15 5.20
CA ARG A 97 -14.72 -0.02 4.48
C ARG A 97 -13.30 -0.38 4.05
N ILE A 98 -12.53 -1.05 4.92
CA ILE A 98 -11.16 -1.46 4.63
C ILE A 98 -11.17 -2.58 3.60
N LEU A 99 -12.02 -3.60 3.78
CA LEU A 99 -12.10 -4.72 2.85
C LEU A 99 -12.46 -4.28 1.43
N ARG A 100 -13.43 -3.36 1.26
CA ARG A 100 -13.78 -2.80 -0.05
C ARG A 100 -12.62 -2.08 -0.77
N MET A 101 -11.63 -1.55 -0.05
CA MET A 101 -10.45 -0.94 -0.71
C MET A 101 -9.57 -1.99 -1.43
N TYR A 102 -9.68 -3.24 -0.98
CA TYR A 102 -8.92 -4.40 -1.44
C TYR A 102 -9.81 -5.45 -2.12
N ASP A 103 -11.00 -5.06 -2.58
CA ASP A 103 -11.88 -5.83 -3.48
C ASP A 103 -12.35 -4.85 -4.58
N GLN A 104 -11.41 -4.33 -5.37
CA GLN A 104 -11.75 -3.30 -6.37
C GLN A 104 -12.44 -3.89 -7.61
N ASP A 105 -12.32 -5.19 -7.83
CA ASP A 105 -13.06 -5.93 -8.84
C ASP A 105 -14.48 -6.31 -8.38
N ALA A 106 -14.81 -6.04 -7.11
CA ALA A 106 -16.13 -6.24 -6.51
C ALA A 106 -16.65 -7.68 -6.70
N ASP A 107 -15.75 -8.66 -6.55
CA ASP A 107 -16.09 -10.08 -6.62
C ASP A 107 -16.54 -10.62 -5.25
N GLY A 108 -16.47 -9.77 -4.21
CA GLY A 108 -16.88 -10.03 -2.84
C GLY A 108 -15.83 -10.77 -2.04
N LYS A 109 -14.58 -10.86 -2.50
CA LYS A 109 -13.51 -11.60 -1.83
C LYS A 109 -12.17 -10.89 -1.96
N ILE A 110 -11.34 -11.09 -0.93
CA ILE A 110 -9.93 -10.72 -1.00
C ILE A 110 -9.17 -11.91 -1.57
N ASP A 111 -8.43 -11.69 -2.66
CA ASP A 111 -7.58 -12.69 -3.29
C ASP A 111 -6.08 -12.44 -3.06
N ASP A 112 -5.23 -13.23 -3.72
CA ASP A 112 -3.77 -13.17 -3.55
C ASP A 112 -3.15 -11.86 -4.09
N ASP A 113 -3.74 -11.33 -5.16
CA ASP A 113 -3.31 -10.08 -5.77
C ASP A 113 -3.61 -8.92 -4.81
N TRP A 114 -4.82 -8.91 -4.22
CA TRP A 114 -5.20 -7.91 -3.22
C TRP A 114 -4.43 -8.01 -1.90
N MET A 115 -4.10 -9.22 -1.45
CA MET A 115 -3.19 -9.41 -0.31
C MET A 115 -1.79 -8.86 -0.58
N THR A 116 -1.29 -9.02 -1.81
CA THR A 116 0.00 -8.44 -2.20
C THR A 116 -0.05 -6.92 -2.12
N VAL A 117 -1.12 -6.29 -2.63
CA VAL A 117 -1.29 -4.83 -2.53
C VAL A 117 -1.38 -4.36 -1.07
N ALA A 118 -2.15 -5.05 -0.23
CA ALA A 118 -2.27 -4.73 1.19
C ALA A 118 -0.92 -4.81 1.92
N SER A 119 -0.08 -5.80 1.57
CA SER A 119 1.26 -5.94 2.16
C SER A 119 2.18 -4.79 1.78
N ILE A 120 2.13 -4.35 0.52
CA ILE A 120 2.88 -3.18 0.02
C ILE A 120 2.40 -1.91 0.73
N ASP A 121 1.08 -1.73 0.90
CA ASP A 121 0.54 -0.57 1.58
C ASP A 121 0.95 -0.52 3.06
N LEU A 122 1.07 -1.66 3.74
CA LEU A 122 1.62 -1.73 5.09
C LEU A 122 3.10 -1.31 5.12
N GLU A 123 3.93 -1.84 4.20
CA GLU A 123 5.35 -1.47 4.10
C GLU A 123 5.54 0.03 3.82
N LEU A 124 4.65 0.62 3.03
CA LEU A 124 4.64 2.04 2.70
C LEU A 124 3.95 2.91 3.78
N ASN A 125 3.49 2.33 4.90
CA ASN A 125 2.73 3.01 5.95
C ASN A 125 1.48 3.75 5.44
N ARG A 126 0.82 3.22 4.41
CA ARG A 126 -0.44 3.74 3.87
C ARG A 126 -1.66 3.21 4.63
N ILE A 127 -1.52 2.04 5.25
CA ILE A 127 -2.48 1.46 6.17
C ILE A 127 -1.80 1.13 7.50
N LEU A 128 -2.60 1.01 8.55
CA LEU A 128 -2.15 0.58 9.86
C LEU A 128 -2.01 -0.95 9.92
N LEU A 129 -1.13 -1.43 10.80
CA LEU A 129 -0.96 -2.89 11.04
C LEU A 129 -2.30 -3.57 11.36
N ARG A 130 -3.14 -2.94 12.20
CA ARG A 130 -4.48 -3.46 12.54
C ARG A 130 -5.46 -3.54 11.35
N GLU A 131 -5.26 -2.71 10.34
CA GLU A 131 -6.10 -2.70 9.13
C GLU A 131 -5.63 -3.81 8.19
N TYR A 132 -4.31 -3.96 8.06
CA TYR A 132 -3.72 -5.10 7.36
C TYR A 132 -4.14 -6.44 7.97
N ASP A 133 -4.12 -6.56 9.30
CA ASP A 133 -4.52 -7.80 9.99
C ASP A 133 -5.97 -8.19 9.70
N GLN A 134 -6.87 -7.21 9.52
CA GLN A 134 -8.26 -7.47 9.11
C GLN A 134 -8.35 -7.98 7.68
N VAL A 135 -7.62 -7.36 6.73
CA VAL A 135 -7.58 -7.81 5.33
C VAL A 135 -7.00 -9.22 5.24
N LYS A 136 -5.92 -9.48 5.99
CA LYS A 136 -5.30 -10.79 6.08
C LYS A 136 -6.25 -11.83 6.67
N TYR A 137 -6.96 -11.50 7.76
CA TYR A 137 -7.96 -12.40 8.34
C TYR A 137 -9.06 -12.71 7.32
N ALA A 138 -9.57 -11.69 6.61
CA ALA A 138 -10.59 -11.88 5.59
C ALA A 138 -10.14 -12.83 4.48
N TYR A 139 -8.90 -12.69 4.00
CA TYR A 139 -8.29 -13.58 3.01
C TYR A 139 -8.14 -15.02 3.54
N GLU A 140 -7.56 -15.19 4.73
CA GLU A 140 -7.29 -16.52 5.31
C GLU A 140 -8.58 -17.30 5.61
N HIS A 141 -9.65 -16.59 5.99
CA HIS A 141 -10.93 -17.17 6.34
C HIS A 141 -11.98 -17.13 5.21
N GLY A 142 -11.65 -16.51 4.07
CA GLY A 142 -12.57 -16.37 2.94
C GLY A 142 -13.82 -15.55 3.30
N CYS A 143 -13.65 -14.50 4.08
CA CYS A 143 -14.74 -13.63 4.50
C CYS A 143 -15.33 -12.85 3.31
N PRO A 144 -16.67 -12.72 3.24
CA PRO A 144 -17.30 -11.93 2.20
C PRO A 144 -17.04 -10.43 2.41
N VAL A 145 -16.83 -9.74 1.30
CA VAL A 145 -16.80 -8.28 1.23
C VAL A 145 -18.17 -7.79 0.76
N ASP A 146 -18.70 -6.79 1.45
CA ASP A 146 -19.94 -6.14 1.05
C ASP A 146 -19.75 -5.42 -0.27
N VAL A 147 -20.32 -5.97 -1.34
CA VAL A 147 -20.38 -5.33 -2.66
C VAL A 147 -21.59 -4.40 -2.71
N ASP A 148 -21.38 -3.15 -3.10
CA ASP A 148 -22.47 -2.21 -3.33
C ASP A 148 -23.23 -2.64 -4.60
N THR A 149 -24.27 -3.46 -4.43
CA THR A 149 -25.23 -3.74 -5.51
C THR A 149 -26.14 -2.54 -5.68
N GLU A 150 -25.73 -1.55 -6.48
CA GLU A 150 -26.60 -0.49 -7.01
C GLU A 150 -27.36 -0.93 -8.28
#